data_AF-A0A954BKN6-F1
#
_entry.id   AF-A0A954BKN6-F1
#
_cell.length_a   1.000
_cell.length_b   1.000
_cell.length_c   1.000
_cell.angle_alpha   90.00
_cell.angle_beta   90.00
_cell.angle_gamma   90.00
#
_symmetry.space_group_name_H-M   'P 1'
#
loop_
_entity.id
_entity.type
_entity.pdbx_description
1 polymer ?
#
loop_
_entity_poly.entity_id
_entity_poly.type
_entity_poly.pdbx_seq_one_letter_code
_entity_poly.pdbx_strand_id
1 'polypeptide(L)'
;MIVVRRAAGLLLALIAGWLLWGGIHTVNLIVSRGSPLSDALFQPPTSIMRIVGTSLAMIGGLLAFLRVPFGAILGIIGVAVFVLLAAIMALSGAESVLWMDEVVFSGILIVLVGTVLVLPRD
;
A
#
# COMPACT_ATOMS: atom_id res chain seq x y z
N MET A 1 -1.69 -24.87 -6.72
CA MET A 1 -1.42 -23.44 -7.04
C MET A 1 -2.39 -22.49 -6.34
N ILE A 2 -3.66 -22.86 -6.18
CA ILE A 2 -4.68 -22.06 -5.47
C ILE A 2 -4.27 -21.62 -4.05
N VAL A 3 -3.56 -22.47 -3.29
CA VAL A 3 -3.10 -22.16 -1.93
C VAL A 3 -2.08 -21.03 -1.94
N VAL A 4 -1.12 -21.06 -2.88
CA VAL A 4 -0.09 -20.03 -3.04
C VAL A 4 -0.73 -18.69 -3.41
N ARG A 5 -1.70 -18.69 -4.34
CA ARG A 5 -2.45 -17.48 -4.71
C ARG A 5 -3.19 -16.88 -3.52
N ARG A 6 -3.86 -17.71 -2.70
CA ARG A 6 -4.57 -17.24 -1.50
C ARG A 6 -3.61 -16.72 -0.44
N ALA A 7 -2.50 -17.41 -0.21
CA ALA A 7 -1.47 -16.95 0.71
C ALA A 7 -0.91 -15.59 0.26
N ALA A 8 -0.63 -15.42 -1.04
CA ALA A 8 -0.18 -14.15 -1.60
C ALA A 8 -1.22 -13.03 -1.42
N GLY A 9 -2.50 -13.30 -1.66
CA GLY A 9 -3.58 -12.33 -1.42
C GLY A 9 -3.72 -11.94 0.05
N LEU A 10 -3.59 -12.91 0.96
CA LEU A 10 -3.62 -12.65 2.40
C LEU A 10 -2.40 -11.86 2.86
N LEU A 11 -1.20 -12.22 2.41
CA LEU A 11 0.03 -11.48 2.73
C LEU A 11 -0.03 -10.05 2.19
N LEU A 12 -0.54 -9.87 0.96
CA LEU A 12 -0.79 -8.55 0.39
C LEU A 12 -1.71 -7.73 1.30
N ALA A 13 -2.81 -8.32 1.77
CA ALA A 13 -3.74 -7.65 2.67
C ALA A 13 -3.09 -7.27 4.02
N LEU A 14 -2.35 -8.20 4.64
CA LEU A 14 -1.74 -7.99 5.94
C LEU A 14 -0.64 -6.92 5.89
N ILE A 15 0.24 -6.98 4.90
CA ILE A 15 1.33 -6.01 4.74
C ILE A 15 0.74 -4.63 4.39
N ALA A 16 -0.21 -4.56 3.47
CA ALA A 16 -0.86 -3.31 3.14
C ALA A 16 -1.63 -2.72 4.35
N GLY A 17 -2.29 -3.56 5.14
CA GLY A 17 -2.95 -3.15 6.39
C GLY A 17 -1.97 -2.61 7.43
N TRP A 18 -0.79 -3.22 7.58
CA TRP A 18 0.27 -2.72 8.45
C TRP A 18 0.78 -1.34 7.99
N LEU A 19 1.01 -1.17 6.69
CA LEU A 19 1.46 0.10 6.12
C LEU A 19 0.39 1.20 6.22
N LEU A 20 -0.88 0.82 6.08
CA LEU A 20 -2.04 1.69 6.29
C LEU A 20 -2.10 2.18 7.73
N TRP A 21 -1.95 1.27 8.70
CA TRP A 21 -1.89 1.62 10.11
C TRP A 21 -0.76 2.62 10.39
N GLY A 22 0.44 2.39 9.85
CA GLY A 22 1.56 3.34 9.97
C GLY A 22 1.24 4.72 9.39
N GLY A 23 0.55 4.79 8.24
CA GLY A 23 0.09 6.05 7.65
C GLY A 23 -0.92 6.79 8.53
N ILE A 24 -1.95 6.09 9.01
CA ILE A 24 -2.99 6.66 9.89
C ILE A 24 -2.39 7.12 11.23
N HIS A 25 -1.50 6.32 11.81
CA HIS A 25 -0.85 6.64 13.08
C HIS A 25 -0.03 7.93 13.00
N THR A 26 0.74 8.10 11.92
CA THR A 26 1.51 9.33 11.67
C THR A 26 0.60 10.55 11.56
N VAL A 27 -0.51 10.45 10.81
CA VAL A 27 -1.50 11.54 10.70
C VAL A 27 -2.09 11.88 12.07
N ASN A 28 -2.48 10.87 12.85
CA ASN A 28 -3.03 11.07 14.20
C ASN A 28 -2.03 11.75 15.13
N LEU A 29 -0.74 11.38 15.06
CA LEU A 29 0.31 12.04 15.84
C LEU A 29 0.45 13.52 15.48
N ILE A 30 0.44 13.87 14.19
CA ILE A 30 0.54 15.26 13.73
C ILE A 30 -0.69 16.07 14.20
N VAL A 31 -1.89 15.53 14.01
CA VAL A 31 -3.15 16.18 14.46
C VAL A 31 -3.18 16.35 15.97
N SER A 32 -2.74 15.35 16.74
CA SER A 32 -2.68 15.41 18.20
C SER A 32 -1.74 16.50 18.73
N ARG A 33 -0.80 16.97 17.91
CA ARG A 33 0.13 18.07 18.23
C ARG A 33 -0.44 19.45 17.85
N GLY A 34 -1.70 19.53 17.44
CA GLY A 34 -2.41 20.79 17.17
C GLY A 34 -2.45 21.20 15.71
N SER A 35 -1.90 20.39 14.79
CA SER A 35 -1.97 20.66 13.34
C SER A 35 -3.36 20.33 12.77
N PRO A 36 -3.87 21.12 11.82
CA PRO A 36 -5.08 20.78 11.07
C PRO A 36 -4.95 19.43 10.34
N LEU A 37 -6.07 18.71 10.18
CA LEU A 37 -6.09 17.44 9.43
C LEU A 37 -5.65 17.61 7.97
N SER A 38 -6.03 18.72 7.33
CA SER A 38 -5.58 19.05 5.98
C SER A 38 -4.06 19.07 5.90
N ASP A 39 -3.41 19.71 6.86
CA ASP A 39 -1.97 19.88 6.87
C ASP A 39 -1.30 18.52 7.15
N ALA A 40 -1.84 17.73 8.08
CA ALA A 40 -1.36 16.38 8.35
C ALA A 40 -1.45 15.42 7.15
N LEU A 41 -2.44 15.61 6.27
CA LEU A 41 -2.65 14.78 5.08
C LEU A 41 -1.83 15.25 3.87
N PHE A 42 -1.64 16.57 3.72
CA PHE A 42 -1.08 17.19 2.53
C PHE A 42 0.31 17.81 2.73
N GLN A 43 0.81 17.92 3.95
CA GLN A 43 2.12 18.47 4.28
C GLN A 43 2.92 17.52 5.19
N PRO A 44 3.74 16.61 4.61
CA PRO A 44 3.97 16.37 3.19
C PRO A 44 2.80 15.62 2.51
N PRO A 45 2.59 15.73 1.18
CA PRO A 45 1.50 15.07 0.46
C PRO A 45 1.61 13.53 0.39
N THR A 46 2.57 12.96 1.11
CA THR A 46 2.89 11.54 1.15
C THR A 46 1.87 10.74 1.97
N SER A 47 1.30 11.33 3.03
CA SER A 47 0.36 10.67 3.95
C SER A 47 -0.91 10.22 3.24
N ILE A 48 -1.53 11.10 2.45
CA ILE A 48 -2.77 10.75 1.74
C ILE A 48 -2.54 9.67 0.68
N MET A 49 -1.46 9.76 -0.10
CA MET A 49 -1.12 8.76 -1.11
C MET A 49 -0.84 7.40 -0.46
N ARG A 50 -0.14 7.39 0.68
CA ARG A 50 0.10 6.18 1.46
C ARG A 50 -1.20 5.55 1.90
N ILE A 51 -2.09 6.30 2.53
CA ILE A 51 -3.37 5.81 3.05
C ILE A 51 -4.24 5.26 1.92
N VAL A 52 -4.39 6.00 0.81
CA VAL A 52 -5.21 5.58 -0.32
C VAL A 52 -4.62 4.34 -0.99
N GLY A 53 -3.32 4.35 -1.32
CA GLY A 53 -2.67 3.23 -1.99
C GLY A 53 -2.72 1.94 -1.17
N THR A 54 -2.41 2.02 0.13
CA THR A 54 -2.42 0.87 1.03
C THR A 54 -3.84 0.37 1.34
N SER A 55 -4.84 1.26 1.41
CA SER A 55 -6.25 0.85 1.56
C SER A 55 -6.72 0.03 0.36
N LEU A 56 -6.46 0.51 -0.86
CA LEU A 56 -6.83 -0.18 -2.09
C LEU A 56 -6.10 -1.52 -2.23
N ALA A 57 -4.79 -1.55 -1.91
CA ALA A 57 -4.01 -2.78 -1.91
C ALA A 57 -4.52 -3.80 -0.89
N MET A 58 -4.88 -3.34 0.31
CA MET A 58 -5.44 -4.18 1.37
C MET A 58 -6.76 -4.80 0.94
N ILE A 59 -7.71 -3.99 0.45
CA ILE A 59 -9.01 -4.47 -0.03
C ILE A 59 -8.80 -5.43 -1.21
N GLY A 60 -7.93 -5.10 -2.16
CA GLY A 60 -7.60 -5.97 -3.29
C GLY A 60 -7.04 -7.33 -2.87
N GLY A 61 -6.14 -7.35 -1.87
CA GLY A 61 -5.60 -8.58 -1.28
C GLY A 61 -6.68 -9.44 -0.61
N LEU A 62 -7.58 -8.83 0.18
CA LEU A 62 -8.70 -9.52 0.81
C LEU A 62 -9.65 -10.12 -0.23
N LEU A 63 -10.02 -9.36 -1.24
CA LEU A 63 -10.87 -9.83 -2.34
C LEU A 63 -10.21 -10.98 -3.10
N ALA A 64 -8.90 -10.91 -3.35
CA ALA A 64 -8.15 -11.99 -3.98
C ALA A 64 -8.13 -13.27 -3.13
N PHE A 65 -7.96 -13.15 -1.80
CA PHE A 65 -8.03 -14.25 -0.85
C PHE A 65 -9.41 -14.92 -0.79
N LEU A 66 -10.48 -14.11 -0.86
CA LEU A 66 -11.88 -14.53 -0.88
C LEU A 66 -12.35 -15.01 -2.26
N ARG A 67 -11.48 -15.02 -3.28
CA ARG A 67 -11.79 -15.40 -4.67
C ARG A 67 -12.83 -14.52 -5.35
N VAL A 68 -12.99 -13.27 -4.91
CA VAL A 68 -13.88 -12.31 -5.55
C VAL A 68 -13.24 -11.86 -6.88
N PRO A 69 -14.00 -11.87 -8.00
CA PRO A 69 -13.50 -11.37 -9.28
C PRO A 69 -13.09 -9.90 -9.15
N PHE A 70 -12.15 -9.46 -9.99
CA PHE A 70 -11.60 -8.09 -10.01
C PHE A 70 -10.82 -7.64 -8.76
N GLY A 71 -10.76 -8.42 -7.68
CA GLY A 71 -9.96 -8.09 -6.49
C GLY A 71 -8.48 -7.82 -6.78
N ALA A 72 -7.90 -8.58 -7.70
CA ALA A 72 -6.53 -8.37 -8.15
C ALA A 72 -6.31 -6.98 -8.81
N ILE A 73 -7.31 -6.48 -9.56
CA ILE A 73 -7.20 -5.17 -10.24
C ILE A 73 -7.17 -4.05 -9.20
N LEU A 74 -8.03 -4.13 -8.20
CA LEU A 74 -8.02 -3.16 -7.09
C LEU A 74 -6.67 -3.17 -6.36
N GLY A 75 -6.12 -4.37 -6.16
CA GLY A 75 -4.77 -4.55 -5.61
C GLY A 75 -3.71 -3.84 -6.45
N ILE A 76 -3.73 -4.01 -7.78
CA ILE A 76 -2.78 -3.35 -8.71
C ILE A 76 -2.87 -1.83 -8.58
N ILE A 77 -4.09 -1.27 -8.58
CA ILE A 77 -4.27 0.18 -8.48
C ILE A 77 -3.67 0.70 -7.18
N GLY A 78 -3.95 0.03 -6.05
CA GLY A 78 -3.39 0.40 -4.76
C GLY A 78 -1.87 0.32 -4.71
N VAL A 79 -1.29 -0.77 -5.21
CA VAL A 79 0.16 -0.94 -5.29
C VAL A 79 0.79 0.10 -6.22
N ALA A 80 0.18 0.41 -7.36
CA ALA A 80 0.68 1.43 -8.29
C ALA A 80 0.71 2.82 -7.65
N VAL A 81 -0.32 3.20 -6.88
CA VAL A 81 -0.34 4.46 -6.13
C VAL A 81 0.77 4.50 -5.07
N PHE A 82 1.00 3.40 -4.35
CA PHE A 82 2.06 3.33 -3.34
C PHE A 82 3.46 3.35 -3.95
N VAL A 83 3.66 2.69 -5.09
CA VAL A 83 4.91 2.75 -5.88
C VAL A 83 5.16 4.17 -6.39
N LEU A 84 4.13 4.84 -6.91
CA LEU A 84 4.23 6.21 -7.37
C LEU A 84 4.63 7.16 -6.23
N LEU A 85 4.08 6.96 -5.03
CA LEU A 85 4.52 7.68 -3.84
C LEU A 85 6.02 7.49 -3.59
N ALA A 86 6.50 6.25 -3.54
CA ALA A 86 7.91 5.95 -3.30
C ALA A 86 8.82 6.60 -4.35
N ALA A 87 8.41 6.54 -5.62
CA ALA A 87 9.13 7.17 -6.74
C ALA A 87 9.18 8.70 -6.60
N ILE A 88 8.06 9.35 -6.26
CA ILE A 88 8.02 10.80 -6.07
C ILE A 88 8.95 11.23 -4.92
N MET A 89 8.98 10.48 -3.82
CA MET A 89 9.86 10.79 -2.69
C MET A 89 11.34 10.62 -3.04
N ALA A 90 11.69 9.57 -3.78
CA ALA A 90 13.07 9.37 -4.25
C ALA A 90 13.51 10.46 -5.24
N LEU A 91 12.62 10.87 -6.16
CA LEU A 91 12.90 11.86 -7.20
C LEU A 91 12.87 13.31 -6.69
N SER A 92 12.24 13.59 -5.54
CA SER A 92 12.21 14.94 -4.96
C SER A 92 13.51 15.35 -4.28
N GLY A 93 14.50 14.45 -4.20
CA GLY A 93 15.75 14.69 -3.49
C GLY A 93 15.62 14.56 -1.96
N ALA A 94 14.56 13.92 -1.47
CA ALA A 94 14.41 13.63 -0.04
C ALA A 94 15.51 12.69 0.45
N GLU A 95 15.89 12.82 1.72
CA GLU A 95 16.85 11.92 2.36
C GLU A 95 16.39 10.46 2.24
N SER A 96 17.34 9.56 1.99
CA SER A 96 17.07 8.14 1.73
C SER A 96 16.29 7.46 2.87
N VAL A 97 16.56 7.86 4.12
CA VAL A 97 15.84 7.38 5.31
C VAL A 97 14.33 7.59 5.22
N LEU A 98 13.87 8.60 4.47
CA LEU A 98 12.45 8.93 4.38
C LEU A 98 11.68 8.09 3.35
N TRP A 99 12.36 7.47 2.38
CA TRP A 99 11.70 6.79 1.26
C TRP A 99 12.18 5.34 1.00
N MET A 100 13.29 4.94 1.60
CA MET A 100 13.88 3.61 1.37
C MET A 100 12.90 2.50 1.76
N ASP A 101 12.23 2.65 2.90
CA ASP A 101 11.25 1.68 3.39
C ASP A 101 10.07 1.57 2.40
N GLU A 102 9.59 2.70 1.90
CA GLU A 102 8.52 2.75 0.89
C GLU A 102 8.92 2.00 -0.39
N VAL A 103 10.17 2.09 -0.83
CA VAL A 103 10.68 1.35 -2.00
C VAL A 103 10.77 -0.15 -1.72
N VAL A 104 11.28 -0.54 -0.56
CA VAL A 104 11.38 -1.96 -0.17
C VAL A 104 9.98 -2.59 -0.11
N PHE A 105 9.05 -1.93 0.57
CA PHE A 105 7.67 -2.42 0.65
C PHE A 105 6.98 -2.39 -0.72
N SER A 106 7.24 -1.39 -1.55
CA SER A 106 6.75 -1.36 -2.94
C SER A 106 7.18 -2.60 -3.72
N GLY A 107 8.45 -2.99 -3.63
CA GLY A 107 8.95 -4.22 -4.26
C GLY A 107 8.23 -5.48 -3.77
N ILE A 108 8.03 -5.62 -2.45
CA ILE A 108 7.30 -6.74 -1.86
C ILE A 108 5.84 -6.79 -2.37
N LEU A 109 5.15 -5.64 -2.36
CA LEU A 109 3.76 -5.55 -2.80
C LEU A 109 3.60 -5.85 -4.30
N ILE A 110 4.55 -5.42 -5.15
CA ILE A 110 4.60 -5.76 -6.58
C ILE A 110 4.68 -7.27 -6.78
N VAL A 111 5.58 -7.95 -6.06
CA VAL A 111 5.74 -9.40 -6.17
C VAL A 111 4.46 -10.12 -5.74
N LEU A 112 3.84 -9.69 -4.64
CA LEU A 112 2.61 -10.30 -4.13
C LEU A 112 1.43 -10.09 -5.08
N VAL A 113 1.22 -8.86 -5.57
CA VAL A 113 0.12 -8.60 -6.50
C VAL A 113 0.34 -9.30 -7.84
N GLY A 114 1.57 -9.35 -8.33
CA GLY A 114 1.95 -10.12 -9.53
C GLY A 114 1.65 -11.61 -9.37
N THR A 115 1.98 -12.18 -8.21
CA THR A 115 1.67 -13.58 -7.88
C THR A 115 0.16 -13.85 -7.90
N VAL A 116 -0.64 -12.93 -7.34
CA VAL A 116 -2.11 -13.03 -7.32
C VAL A 116 -2.72 -12.98 -8.73
N LEU A 117 -2.09 -12.24 -9.63
CA LEU A 117 -2.54 -11.95 -10.98
C LEU A 117 -2.19 -13.08 -11.96
N VAL A 118 -0.97 -13.62 -11.85
CA VAL A 118 -0.45 -14.68 -12.73
C VAL A 118 -1.02 -16.05 -12.39
N LEU A 119 -1.22 -16.34 -11.09
CA LEU A 119 -1.70 -17.67 -10.69
C LEU A 119 -3.20 -17.86 -11.01
N PRO A 120 -3.60 -19.05 -11.47
CA PRO A 120 -5.01 -19.37 -11.76
C PRO A 120 -5.93 -19.18 -10.54
N ARG A 121 -7.19 -18.83 -10.82
CA ARG A 121 -8.23 -18.69 -9.79
C ARG A 121 -8.84 -20.04 -9.38
N ASP A 122 -8.50 -21.11 -10.10
CA ASP A 122 -9.13 -22.43 -10.07
C ASP A 122 -8.30 -23.46 -9.26
#